data_AF-A0A7V5DDY0-F1
#
_entry.id   AF-A0A7V5DDY0-F1
#
_cell.length_a   1.000
_cell.length_b   1.000
_cell.length_c   1.000
_cell.angle_alpha   90.00
_cell.angle_beta   90.00
_cell.angle_gamma   90.00
#
_symmetry.space_group_name_H-M   'P 1'
#
loop_
_entity.id
_entity.type
_entity.pdbx_description
1 polymer ?
#
loop_
_entity_poly.entity_id
_entity_poly.type
_entity_poly.pdbx_seq_one_letter_code
_entity_poly.pdbx_strand_id
1 'polypeptide(L)'
;MKKGFFALCCVLFQFINIQAQDNRTPQNNTSIKGTDATAPAQPTTSDASSTVPTDAIEATKEQAAPQGPMFPDSLMKGYEVEIFQNVSKTADLVNIKYKDLVANAQSGDAGSMHKLLDFHRIVDGADGLNHAVTCLEILPLMGDASFASAVALCQPKLKKLILDRLVLAQGRTKKTFLRQSLTNIAPLTWEQLTGEKKEQKPAAENIPQPSTKIPAATTSPADKQ
;
A
#
# COMPACT_ATOMS: atom_id res chain seq x y z
N MET A 1 -7.32 -27.98 -40.30
CA MET A 1 -6.26 -28.45 -39.40
C MET A 1 -4.94 -27.80 -39.79
N LYS A 2 -4.45 -26.82 -39.01
CA LYS A 2 -3.09 -26.27 -39.15
C LYS A 2 -2.52 -26.11 -37.74
N LYS A 3 -1.72 -27.09 -37.33
CA LYS A 3 -0.81 -27.00 -36.18
C LYS A 3 0.46 -26.34 -36.72
N GLY A 4 0.90 -25.24 -36.14
CA GLY A 4 2.11 -24.57 -36.62
C GLY A 4 2.65 -23.53 -35.65
N PHE A 5 3.81 -23.86 -35.08
CA PHE A 5 4.89 -22.94 -34.77
C PHE A 5 4.64 -21.84 -33.73
N PHE A 6 4.82 -22.17 -32.45
CA PHE A 6 5.28 -21.21 -31.44
C PHE A 6 6.13 -21.94 -30.40
N ALA A 7 7.32 -22.36 -30.80
CA ALA A 7 8.31 -22.98 -29.92
C ALA A 7 9.73 -22.67 -30.43
N LEU A 8 10.13 -21.40 -30.40
CA LEU A 8 11.54 -21.02 -30.58
C LEU A 8 11.81 -19.56 -30.16
N CYS A 9 11.76 -19.25 -28.85
CA CYS A 9 12.32 -17.98 -28.36
C CYS A 9 12.63 -17.95 -26.85
N CYS A 10 13.11 -19.05 -26.26
CA CYS A 10 13.38 -19.13 -24.81
C CYS A 10 14.86 -19.35 -24.42
N VAL A 11 15.84 -19.12 -25.30
CA VAL A 11 17.25 -19.42 -24.97
C VAL A 11 18.23 -18.32 -25.38
N LEU A 12 18.04 -17.06 -24.96
CA LEU A 12 19.07 -16.02 -25.15
C LEU A 12 19.14 -14.92 -24.06
N PHE A 13 18.78 -15.19 -22.80
CA PHE A 13 19.07 -14.25 -21.70
C PHE A 13 19.54 -15.00 -20.44
N GLN A 14 20.80 -15.46 -20.44
CA GLN A 14 21.46 -16.06 -19.27
C GLN A 14 22.86 -15.48 -18.98
N PHE A 15 23.33 -14.42 -19.67
CA PHE A 15 24.63 -13.83 -19.36
C PHE A 15 24.65 -12.31 -19.54
N ILE A 16 24.16 -11.59 -18.53
CA ILE A 16 24.74 -10.28 -18.17
C ILE A 16 25.05 -10.37 -16.68
N ASN A 17 26.22 -10.94 -16.40
CA ASN A 17 26.88 -10.86 -15.11
C ASN A 17 27.36 -9.41 -14.99
N ILE A 18 26.58 -8.55 -14.32
CA ILE A 18 26.94 -7.17 -14.03
C ILE A 18 28.10 -7.23 -13.03
N GLN A 19 29.31 -7.09 -13.54
CA GLN A 19 30.47 -6.64 -12.77
C GLN A 19 30.12 -5.28 -12.15
N ALA A 20 29.90 -5.28 -10.84
CA ALA A 20 29.87 -4.06 -10.05
C ALA A 20 31.24 -3.40 -10.14
N GLN A 21 31.43 -2.48 -11.09
CA GLN A 21 32.52 -1.53 -11.03
C GLN A 21 32.12 -0.44 -10.03
N ASP A 22 32.65 -0.60 -8.82
CA ASP A 22 32.68 0.37 -7.74
C ASP A 22 33.49 1.59 -8.21
N ASN A 23 32.83 2.52 -8.93
CA ASN A 23 33.45 3.77 -9.36
C ASN A 23 33.32 4.80 -8.22
N ARG A 24 34.00 4.53 -7.10
CA ARG A 24 34.24 5.54 -6.07
C ARG A 24 35.37 6.45 -6.54
N THR A 25 35.01 7.63 -7.02
CA THR A 25 35.93 8.77 -7.05
C THR A 25 36.27 9.14 -5.60
N PRO A 26 37.55 9.08 -5.17
CA PRO A 26 37.92 9.51 -3.84
C PRO A 26 37.90 11.04 -3.78
N GLN A 27 36.93 11.61 -3.06
CA GLN A 27 37.07 12.96 -2.53
C GLN A 27 38.11 12.94 -1.42
N ASN A 28 39.31 13.33 -1.81
CA ASN A 28 40.34 13.92 -0.98
C ASN A 28 39.76 15.09 -0.18
N ASN A 29 39.59 14.96 1.14
CA ASN A 29 40.16 15.95 2.07
C ASN A 29 40.06 15.55 3.54
N THR A 30 41.11 15.98 4.26
CA THR A 30 41.20 16.16 5.71
C THR A 30 41.64 14.94 6.53
N SER A 31 42.96 14.80 6.55
CA SER A 31 43.78 14.34 7.67
C SER A 31 43.20 14.74 9.04
N ILE A 32 42.80 13.74 9.84
CA ILE A 32 42.80 13.85 11.30
C ILE A 32 43.57 12.64 11.84
N LYS A 33 44.58 12.98 12.63
CA LYS A 33 45.64 12.16 13.19
C LYS A 33 45.28 11.77 14.63
N GLY A 34 45.48 10.50 14.99
CA GLY A 34 45.48 9.99 16.38
C GLY A 34 44.07 9.74 16.95
N THR A 35 43.80 8.76 17.80
CA THR A 35 44.66 8.05 18.76
C THR A 35 43.98 6.76 19.23
N ASP A 36 44.81 5.90 19.81
CA ASP A 36 44.58 4.57 20.35
C ASP A 36 43.39 4.33 21.30
N ALA A 37 43.12 3.02 21.42
CA ALA A 37 42.72 2.27 22.61
C ALA A 37 41.32 2.51 23.19
N THR A 38 40.54 1.42 23.27
CA THR A 38 40.26 0.73 24.55
C THR A 38 39.00 -0.12 24.38
N ALA A 39 39.17 -1.44 24.48
CA ALA A 39 38.07 -2.36 24.75
C ALA A 39 37.72 -2.29 26.24
N PRO A 40 36.44 -2.37 26.62
CA PRO A 40 36.07 -2.94 27.89
C PRO A 40 35.13 -4.14 27.75
N ALA A 41 35.36 -5.08 28.66
CA ALA A 41 34.61 -6.29 28.91
C ALA A 41 33.26 -6.02 29.62
N GLN A 42 32.32 -6.99 29.42
CA GLN A 42 31.28 -7.56 30.31
C GLN A 42 30.72 -6.76 31.51
N PRO A 43 29.41 -6.87 31.84
CA PRO A 43 28.91 -8.07 32.56
C PRO A 43 27.43 -8.47 32.35
N THR A 44 27.11 -9.58 33.05
CA THR A 44 25.93 -10.45 33.18
C THR A 44 24.75 -9.93 34.02
N THR A 45 23.64 -10.70 34.00
CA THR A 45 22.48 -10.77 34.93
C THR A 45 21.49 -9.60 34.87
N SER A 46 20.14 -9.76 34.91
CA SER A 46 19.36 -10.57 35.86
C SER A 46 17.94 -10.86 35.36
N ASP A 47 17.41 -12.00 35.78
CA ASP A 47 15.99 -12.34 35.84
C ASP A 47 15.18 -11.31 36.62
N ALA A 48 13.99 -10.96 36.12
CA ALA A 48 12.93 -10.35 36.91
C ALA A 48 11.56 -10.91 36.49
N SER A 49 11.09 -11.85 37.30
CA SER A 49 9.71 -12.28 37.39
C SER A 49 8.79 -11.07 37.63
N SER A 50 7.75 -10.93 36.82
CA SER A 50 6.71 -9.92 37.01
C SER A 50 5.34 -10.58 37.04
N THR A 51 4.77 -10.61 38.25
CA THR A 51 3.40 -11.02 38.57
C THR A 51 2.40 -10.06 37.92
N VAL A 52 1.47 -10.62 37.15
CA VAL A 52 0.34 -9.90 36.56
C VAL A 52 -0.81 -9.84 37.57
N PRO A 53 -1.31 -8.65 37.95
CA PRO A 53 -2.61 -8.52 38.59
C PRO A 53 -3.73 -8.53 37.54
N THR A 54 -4.67 -9.45 37.76
CA THR A 54 -6.01 -9.53 37.18
C THR A 54 -6.89 -8.40 37.73
N ASP A 55 -7.91 -8.02 36.95
CA ASP A 55 -9.05 -7.13 37.24
C ASP A 55 -8.96 -5.66 36.81
N ALA A 56 -9.63 -5.36 35.69
CA ALA A 56 -10.69 -4.34 35.61
C ALA A 56 -11.25 -4.31 34.17
N ILE A 57 -12.40 -4.95 33.96
CA ILE A 57 -13.19 -4.83 32.73
C ILE A 57 -13.99 -3.52 32.86
N GLU A 58 -13.39 -2.42 32.44
CA GLU A 58 -14.09 -1.15 32.32
C GLU A 58 -14.70 -1.04 30.91
N ALA A 59 -16.03 -0.90 30.86
CA ALA A 59 -16.81 -0.81 29.63
C ALA A 59 -16.49 0.52 28.91
N THR A 60 -15.51 0.48 28.01
CA THR A 60 -15.15 1.58 27.12
C THR A 60 -16.33 1.91 26.21
N LYS A 61 -16.98 3.05 26.47
CA LYS A 61 -17.90 3.68 25.53
C LYS A 61 -17.17 3.90 24.20
N GLU A 62 -17.75 3.33 23.15
CA GLU A 62 -17.34 3.50 21.75
C GLU A 62 -17.46 4.98 21.36
N GLN A 63 -16.40 5.74 21.63
CA GLN A 63 -16.28 7.13 21.27
C GLN A 63 -16.04 7.18 19.77
N ALA A 64 -17.09 7.52 19.01
CA ALA A 64 -17.04 7.71 17.57
C ALA A 64 -15.79 8.51 17.19
N ALA A 65 -14.87 7.87 16.47
CA ALA A 65 -13.58 8.44 16.12
C ALA A 65 -13.81 9.76 15.35
N PRO A 66 -13.21 10.88 15.77
CA PRO A 66 -13.33 12.14 15.06
C PRO A 66 -12.77 11.96 13.65
N GLN A 67 -13.66 12.00 12.65
CA GLN A 67 -13.33 11.94 11.22
C GLN A 67 -12.75 13.27 10.72
N GLY A 68 -11.80 13.84 11.47
CA GLY A 68 -11.02 14.98 10.99
C GLY A 68 -10.16 14.55 9.81
N PRO A 69 -9.81 15.48 8.89
CA PRO A 69 -8.83 15.20 7.85
C PRO A 69 -7.55 14.70 8.51
N MET A 70 -7.15 13.48 8.18
CA MET A 70 -6.04 12.77 8.82
C MET A 70 -4.68 13.48 8.64
N PHE A 71 -4.62 14.41 7.68
CA PHE A 71 -3.45 15.21 7.39
C PHE A 71 -3.77 16.69 7.63
N PRO A 72 -3.09 17.37 8.56
CA PRO A 72 -3.31 18.80 8.75
C PRO A 72 -2.91 19.56 7.47
N ASP A 73 -3.79 20.46 7.00
CA ASP A 73 -3.62 21.21 5.74
C ASP A 73 -2.26 21.91 5.63
N SER A 74 -1.67 22.30 6.78
CA SER A 74 -0.35 22.91 6.85
C SER A 74 0.78 22.00 6.33
N LEU A 75 0.62 20.67 6.36
CA LEU A 75 1.61 19.72 5.83
C LEU A 75 1.48 19.52 4.31
N MET A 76 0.33 19.86 3.73
CA MET A 76 0.08 19.67 2.31
C MET A 76 0.49 20.89 1.47
N LYS A 77 0.73 22.04 2.10
CA LYS A 77 1.20 23.24 1.41
C LYS A 77 2.64 23.04 0.90
N GLY A 78 2.80 23.03 -0.42
CA GLY A 78 4.10 22.76 -1.06
C GLY A 78 4.47 21.28 -1.10
N TYR A 79 3.49 20.39 -0.92
CA TYR A 79 3.71 18.96 -1.01
C TYR A 79 4.03 18.54 -2.45
N GLU A 80 5.27 18.16 -2.69
CA GLU A 80 5.75 17.64 -3.98
C GLU A 80 6.05 16.15 -3.86
N VAL A 81 5.61 15.35 -4.83
CA VAL A 81 5.92 13.91 -4.91
C VAL A 81 7.30 13.72 -5.52
N GLU A 82 8.19 12.99 -4.82
CA GLU A 82 9.54 12.69 -5.31
C GLU A 82 9.45 11.69 -6.48
N ILE A 83 9.89 12.13 -7.67
CA ILE A 83 10.01 11.31 -8.87
C ILE A 83 11.47 10.98 -9.13
N PHE A 84 11.82 9.70 -9.07
CA PHE A 84 13.18 9.23 -9.28
C PHE A 84 13.52 9.12 -10.78
N GLN A 85 14.68 9.64 -11.16
CA GLN A 85 15.11 9.68 -12.56
C GLN A 85 15.28 8.27 -13.16
N ASN A 86 15.85 7.33 -12.40
CA ASN A 86 16.06 5.96 -12.88
C ASN A 86 14.72 5.24 -13.15
N VAL A 87 13.75 5.43 -12.26
CA VAL A 87 12.39 4.89 -12.43
C VAL A 87 11.73 5.47 -13.70
N SER A 88 11.91 6.77 -13.95
CA SER A 88 11.41 7.42 -15.17
C SER A 88 12.05 6.85 -16.43
N LYS A 89 13.38 6.66 -16.44
CA LYS A 89 14.10 6.06 -17.57
C LYS A 89 13.61 4.63 -17.85
N THR A 90 13.39 3.83 -16.81
CA THR A 90 12.86 2.47 -16.98
C THR A 90 11.44 2.50 -17.56
N ALA A 91 10.61 3.46 -17.17
CA ALA A 91 9.29 3.63 -17.74
C ALA A 91 9.34 4.03 -19.23
N ASP A 92 10.28 4.90 -19.61
CA ASP A 92 10.49 5.27 -21.01
C ASP A 92 10.88 4.06 -21.86
N LEU A 93 11.72 3.15 -21.34
CA LEU A 93 12.11 1.91 -22.03
C LEU A 93 10.92 0.98 -22.33
N VAL A 94 9.89 1.00 -21.50
CA VAL A 94 8.64 0.22 -21.70
C VAL A 94 7.50 1.07 -22.26
N ASN A 95 7.80 2.28 -22.75
CA ASN A 95 6.85 3.21 -23.35
C ASN A 95 5.66 3.58 -22.44
N ILE A 96 5.92 3.71 -21.13
CA ILE A 96 4.95 4.16 -20.14
C ILE A 96 5.16 5.65 -19.87
N LYS A 97 4.10 6.46 -20.03
CA LYS A 97 4.10 7.89 -19.69
C LYS A 97 4.04 8.10 -18.17
N TYR A 98 5.14 7.81 -17.48
CA TYR A 98 5.19 7.73 -16.01
C TYR A 98 4.76 9.02 -15.31
N LYS A 99 5.24 10.18 -15.79
CA LYS A 99 4.91 11.49 -15.19
C LYS A 99 3.42 11.82 -15.32
N ASP A 100 2.81 11.49 -16.45
CA ASP A 100 1.36 11.67 -16.68
C ASP A 100 0.56 10.80 -15.71
N LEU A 101 0.98 9.54 -15.52
CA LEU A 101 0.34 8.65 -14.54
C LEU A 101 0.45 9.18 -13.12
N VAL A 102 1.61 9.71 -12.73
CA VAL A 102 1.81 10.33 -11.41
C VAL A 102 0.89 11.54 -11.23
N ALA A 103 0.82 12.45 -12.20
CA ALA A 103 -0.04 13.64 -12.12
C ALA A 103 -1.54 13.27 -12.04
N ASN A 104 -1.98 12.30 -12.84
CA ASN A 104 -3.36 11.82 -12.81
C ASN A 104 -3.69 11.12 -11.49
N ALA A 105 -2.78 10.30 -10.97
CA ALA A 105 -2.96 9.63 -9.69
C ALA A 105 -3.05 10.63 -8.52
N GLN A 106 -2.23 11.69 -8.52
CA GLN A 106 -2.33 12.79 -7.55
C GLN A 106 -3.69 13.48 -7.58
N SER A 107 -4.36 13.50 -8.74
CA SER A 107 -5.70 14.05 -8.92
C SER A 107 -6.83 13.09 -8.49
N GLY A 108 -6.49 11.91 -7.96
CA GLY A 108 -7.47 10.90 -7.52
C GLY A 108 -7.85 9.86 -8.58
N ASP A 109 -7.21 9.83 -9.76
CA ASP A 109 -7.53 8.82 -10.78
C ASP A 109 -7.02 7.42 -10.39
N ALA A 110 -7.92 6.58 -9.89
CA ALA A 110 -7.64 5.20 -9.53
C ALA A 110 -7.12 4.36 -10.70
N GLY A 111 -7.48 4.69 -11.95
CA GLY A 111 -7.00 3.99 -13.15
C GLY A 111 -5.51 4.23 -13.40
N SER A 112 -5.06 5.48 -13.31
CA SER A 112 -3.64 5.84 -13.39
C SER A 112 -2.85 5.30 -12.19
N MET A 113 -3.43 5.35 -10.98
CA MET A 113 -2.79 4.76 -9.81
C MET A 113 -2.61 3.24 -9.96
N HIS A 114 -3.62 2.52 -10.48
CA HIS A 114 -3.50 1.09 -10.75
C HIS A 114 -2.36 0.77 -11.74
N LYS A 115 -2.19 1.59 -12.79
CA LYS A 115 -1.07 1.44 -13.74
C LYS A 115 0.28 1.69 -13.08
N LEU A 116 0.37 2.65 -12.16
CA LEU A 116 1.57 2.84 -11.33
C LEU A 116 1.81 1.60 -10.46
N LEU A 117 0.80 1.10 -9.76
CA LEU A 117 0.93 -0.11 -8.94
C LEU A 117 1.38 -1.33 -9.76
N ASP A 118 0.87 -1.50 -10.99
CA ASP A 118 1.28 -2.58 -11.89
C ASP A 118 2.73 -2.44 -12.36
N PHE A 119 3.25 -1.21 -12.44
CA PHE A 119 4.64 -0.92 -12.81
C PHE A 119 5.66 -1.54 -11.84
N HIS A 120 5.27 -1.86 -10.59
CA HIS A 120 6.10 -2.65 -9.67
C HIS A 120 6.54 -4.00 -10.24
N ARG A 121 5.85 -4.56 -11.24
CA ARG A 121 6.25 -5.80 -11.92
C ARG A 121 7.47 -5.63 -12.82
N ILE A 122 7.69 -4.41 -13.31
CA ILE A 122 8.73 -4.06 -14.27
C ILE A 122 9.99 -3.59 -13.55
N VAL A 123 9.82 -2.80 -12.48
CA VAL A 123 10.95 -2.29 -11.68
C VAL A 123 11.28 -3.21 -10.51
N ASP A 124 12.57 -3.51 -10.32
CA ASP A 124 13.11 -4.33 -9.25
C ASP A 124 14.22 -3.62 -8.46
N GLY A 125 14.78 -4.32 -7.48
CA GLY A 125 15.89 -3.84 -6.65
C GLY A 125 15.65 -2.44 -6.04
N ALA A 126 16.64 -1.57 -6.21
CA ALA A 126 16.60 -0.21 -5.69
C ALA A 126 15.53 0.66 -6.37
N ASP A 127 15.31 0.49 -7.68
CA ASP A 127 14.33 1.27 -8.45
C ASP A 127 12.90 0.88 -8.08
N GLY A 128 12.65 -0.40 -7.78
CA GLY A 128 11.37 -0.86 -7.24
C GLY A 128 11.02 -0.23 -5.88
N LEU A 129 12.02 0.02 -5.03
CA LEU A 129 11.84 0.73 -3.76
C LEU A 129 11.66 2.24 -3.96
N ASN A 130 12.40 2.84 -4.88
CA ASN A 130 12.23 4.26 -5.23
C ASN A 130 10.83 4.53 -5.79
N HIS A 131 10.33 3.65 -6.66
CA HIS A 131 8.96 3.71 -7.14
C HIS A 131 7.94 3.56 -6.00
N ALA A 132 8.20 2.67 -5.03
CA ALA A 132 7.33 2.53 -3.86
C ALA A 132 7.29 3.80 -2.99
N VAL A 133 8.40 4.54 -2.88
CA VAL A 133 8.41 5.86 -2.24
C VAL A 133 7.50 6.83 -2.99
N THR A 134 7.60 6.91 -4.32
CA THR A 134 6.68 7.73 -5.13
C THR A 134 5.21 7.35 -4.88
N CYS A 135 4.86 6.06 -4.87
CA CYS A 135 3.50 5.59 -4.59
C CYS A 135 3.03 5.98 -3.18
N LEU A 136 3.87 5.79 -2.16
CA LEU A 136 3.57 6.16 -0.77
C LEU A 136 3.30 7.67 -0.64
N GLU A 137 4.01 8.50 -1.42
CA GLU A 137 3.84 9.95 -1.42
C GLU A 137 2.60 10.43 -2.18
N ILE A 138 2.03 9.62 -3.08
CA ILE A 138 0.75 9.94 -3.73
C ILE A 138 -0.43 9.76 -2.77
N LEU A 139 -0.30 8.84 -1.79
CA LEU A 139 -1.37 8.47 -0.87
C LEU A 139 -2.08 9.65 -0.19
N PRO A 140 -1.39 10.61 0.47
CA PRO A 140 -2.05 11.74 1.11
C PRO A 140 -2.70 12.72 0.13
N LEU A 141 -2.32 12.71 -1.16
CA LEU A 141 -2.93 13.55 -2.18
C LEU A 141 -4.20 12.94 -2.76
N MET A 142 -4.17 11.64 -3.07
CA MET A 142 -5.31 10.97 -3.69
C MET A 142 -6.36 10.47 -2.69
N GLY A 143 -5.96 10.33 -1.43
CA GLY A 143 -6.78 9.79 -0.35
C GLY A 143 -6.80 8.25 -0.30
N ASP A 144 -6.98 7.71 0.91
CA ASP A 144 -6.95 6.27 1.18
C ASP A 144 -7.99 5.50 0.37
N ALA A 145 -9.23 5.99 0.25
CA ALA A 145 -10.29 5.31 -0.50
C ALA A 145 -9.97 5.11 -1.99
N SER A 146 -9.40 6.13 -2.63
CA SER A 146 -9.02 6.08 -4.05
C SER A 146 -7.81 5.15 -4.26
N PHE A 147 -6.84 5.20 -3.35
CA PHE A 147 -5.68 4.31 -3.37
C PHE A 147 -6.11 2.85 -3.15
N ALA A 148 -6.95 2.58 -2.16
CA ALA A 148 -7.51 1.26 -1.88
C ALA A 148 -8.29 0.70 -3.07
N SER A 149 -9.05 1.54 -3.78
CA SER A 149 -9.76 1.16 -5.01
C SER A 149 -8.81 0.73 -6.11
N ALA A 150 -7.67 1.40 -6.27
CA ALA A 150 -6.63 0.99 -7.22
C ALA A 150 -5.97 -0.34 -6.81
N VAL A 151 -5.70 -0.53 -5.51
CA VAL A 151 -5.16 -1.79 -4.97
C VAL A 151 -6.13 -2.95 -5.17
N ALA A 152 -7.45 -2.71 -5.05
CA ALA A 152 -8.47 -3.75 -5.25
C ALA A 152 -8.41 -4.39 -6.65
N LEU A 153 -7.93 -3.64 -7.66
CA LEU A 153 -7.73 -4.12 -9.02
C LEU A 153 -6.46 -5.00 -9.19
N CYS A 154 -5.52 -4.93 -8.24
CA CYS A 154 -4.27 -5.68 -8.29
C CYS A 154 -4.47 -7.16 -7.98
N GLN A 155 -3.71 -8.03 -8.66
CA GLN A 155 -3.66 -9.46 -8.35
C GLN A 155 -3.03 -9.72 -6.97
N PRO A 156 -3.40 -10.82 -6.27
CA PRO A 156 -2.88 -11.13 -4.93
C PRO A 156 -1.35 -11.14 -4.81
N LYS A 157 -0.64 -11.70 -5.80
CA LYS A 157 0.83 -11.70 -5.83
C LYS A 157 1.41 -10.28 -5.91
N LEU A 158 0.77 -9.40 -6.67
CA LEU A 158 1.16 -8.00 -6.80
C LEU A 158 0.87 -7.22 -5.51
N LYS A 159 -0.29 -7.46 -4.88
CA LYS A 159 -0.64 -6.86 -3.57
C LYS A 159 0.43 -7.16 -2.51
N LYS A 160 0.87 -8.42 -2.41
CA LYS A 160 1.96 -8.80 -1.50
C LYS A 160 3.26 -8.04 -1.80
N LEU A 161 3.66 -7.97 -3.07
CA LEU A 161 4.85 -7.24 -3.50
C LEU A 161 4.76 -5.74 -3.17
N ILE A 162 3.59 -5.13 -3.40
CA ILE A 162 3.34 -3.72 -3.07
C ILE A 162 3.44 -3.51 -1.56
N LEU A 163 2.80 -4.37 -0.76
CA LEU A 163 2.84 -4.29 0.70
C LEU A 163 4.28 -4.31 1.24
N ASP A 164 5.05 -5.32 0.83
CA ASP A 164 6.45 -5.46 1.25
C ASP A 164 7.28 -4.20 0.91
N ARG A 165 7.08 -3.67 -0.30
CA ARG A 165 7.80 -2.49 -0.78
C ARG A 165 7.34 -1.19 -0.12
N LEU A 166 6.05 -1.02 0.13
CA LEU A 166 5.53 0.17 0.82
C LEU A 166 6.07 0.23 2.26
N VAL A 167 6.06 -0.89 2.99
CA VAL A 167 6.64 -0.97 4.34
C VAL A 167 8.12 -0.57 4.33
N LEU A 168 8.90 -1.06 3.35
CA LEU A 168 10.31 -0.66 3.19
C LEU A 168 10.45 0.82 2.79
N ALA A 169 9.55 1.34 1.95
CA ALA A 169 9.54 2.74 1.52
C ALA A 169 9.28 3.72 2.67
N GLN A 170 8.51 3.32 3.70
CA GLN A 170 8.32 4.11 4.91
C GLN A 170 9.64 4.42 5.62
N GLY A 171 10.59 3.47 5.60
CA GLY A 171 11.94 3.70 6.14
C GLY A 171 12.83 4.62 5.29
N ARG A 172 12.47 4.86 4.02
CA ARG A 172 13.30 5.62 3.05
C ARG A 172 12.76 7.01 2.74
N THR A 173 11.47 7.25 2.92
CA THR A 173 10.89 8.57 2.66
C THR A 173 11.45 9.63 3.61
N LYS A 174 11.66 10.83 3.05
CA LYS A 174 12.06 12.03 3.81
C LYS A 174 10.90 12.63 4.59
N LYS A 175 9.66 12.29 4.22
CA LYS A 175 8.44 12.80 4.83
C LYS A 175 8.11 12.01 6.10
N THR A 176 8.40 12.61 7.25
CA THR A 176 8.32 11.95 8.56
C THR A 176 6.93 11.39 8.87
N PHE A 177 5.86 12.07 8.46
CA PHE A 177 4.49 11.61 8.70
C PHE A 177 4.15 10.31 7.93
N LEU A 178 4.78 10.06 6.79
CA LEU A 178 4.61 8.82 6.02
C LEU A 178 5.38 7.63 6.62
N ARG A 179 6.19 7.85 7.66
CA ARG A 179 6.90 6.79 8.39
C ARG A 179 6.03 6.07 9.43
N GLN A 180 4.83 6.59 9.70
CA GLN A 180 3.84 5.92 10.54
C GLN A 180 3.33 4.64 9.87
N SER A 181 2.87 3.66 10.65
CA SER A 181 2.30 2.42 10.09
C SER A 181 1.21 2.68 9.04
N LEU A 182 1.20 1.91 7.94
CA LEU A 182 0.14 1.93 6.94
C LEU A 182 -1.25 1.69 7.54
N THR A 183 -1.34 0.87 8.60
CA THR A 183 -2.60 0.63 9.33
C THR A 183 -3.18 1.91 9.94
N ASN A 184 -2.33 2.88 10.26
CA ASN A 184 -2.77 4.18 10.75
C ASN A 184 -3.11 5.08 9.57
N ILE A 185 -2.15 5.35 8.67
CA ILE A 185 -2.30 6.39 7.64
C ILE A 185 -3.22 6.02 6.47
N ALA A 186 -3.49 4.73 6.27
CA ALA A 186 -4.22 4.23 5.12
C ALA A 186 -4.94 2.88 5.43
N PRO A 187 -5.89 2.86 6.38
CA PRO A 187 -6.51 1.63 6.85
C PRO A 187 -7.25 0.85 5.75
N LEU A 188 -7.92 1.53 4.81
CA LEU A 188 -8.62 0.88 3.70
C LEU A 188 -7.62 0.25 2.73
N THR A 189 -6.54 0.97 2.42
CA THR A 189 -5.46 0.45 1.58
C THR A 189 -4.81 -0.77 2.24
N TRP A 190 -4.57 -0.73 3.55
CA TRP A 190 -4.02 -1.86 4.30
C TRP A 190 -4.91 -3.10 4.18
N GLU A 191 -6.21 -2.97 4.41
CA GLU A 191 -7.19 -4.07 4.27
C GLU A 191 -7.16 -4.68 2.87
N GLN A 192 -7.07 -3.83 1.83
CA GLN A 192 -6.98 -4.30 0.45
C GLN A 192 -5.66 -5.02 0.14
N LEU A 193 -4.55 -4.64 0.78
CA LEU A 193 -3.23 -5.23 0.57
C LEU A 193 -3.07 -6.56 1.30
N THR A 194 -3.52 -6.68 2.55
CA THR A 194 -3.43 -7.94 3.31
C THR A 194 -4.38 -8.99 2.79
N GLY A 195 -5.50 -8.57 2.17
CA GLY A 195 -6.51 -9.49 1.70
C GLY A 195 -7.20 -10.26 2.83
N GLU A 196 -7.07 -9.77 4.08
CA GLU A 196 -7.95 -10.15 5.18
C GLU A 196 -9.36 -9.70 4.79
N LYS A 197 -10.06 -10.55 4.03
CA LYS A 197 -11.51 -10.49 3.99
C LYS A 197 -11.92 -10.71 5.43
N LYS A 198 -12.22 -9.61 6.14
CA LYS A 198 -13.08 -9.71 7.31
C LYS A 198 -14.26 -10.51 6.81
N GLU A 199 -14.41 -11.74 7.29
CA GLU A 199 -15.62 -12.49 7.10
C GLU A 199 -16.70 -11.54 7.60
N GLN A 200 -17.40 -10.88 6.68
CA GLN A 200 -18.65 -10.25 6.99
C GLN A 200 -19.50 -11.43 7.40
N LYS A 201 -19.48 -11.73 8.69
CA LYS A 201 -20.45 -12.60 9.33
C LYS A 201 -21.77 -12.07 8.81
N PRO A 202 -22.46 -12.81 7.92
CA PRO A 202 -23.65 -12.30 7.26
C PRO A 202 -24.52 -11.81 8.41
N ALA A 203 -24.79 -10.50 8.42
CA ALA A 203 -25.68 -9.92 9.41
C ALA A 203 -26.94 -10.78 9.30
N ALA A 204 -27.21 -11.56 10.34
CA ALA A 204 -28.31 -12.50 10.35
C ALA A 204 -29.52 -11.69 9.88
N GLU A 205 -29.99 -12.05 8.68
CA GLU A 205 -31.04 -11.36 7.98
C GLU A 205 -32.27 -11.52 8.87
N ASN A 206 -32.48 -10.53 9.73
CA ASN A 206 -33.64 -10.43 10.58
C ASN A 206 -34.75 -9.93 9.65
N ILE A 207 -35.15 -10.79 8.70
CA ILE A 207 -36.25 -10.56 7.78
C ILE A 207 -37.47 -10.35 8.67
N PRO A 208 -38.05 -9.14 8.74
CA PRO A 208 -39.37 -8.98 9.34
C PRO A 208 -40.32 -9.76 8.44
N GLN A 209 -40.89 -10.85 8.95
CA GLN A 209 -41.95 -11.58 8.27
C GLN A 209 -43.03 -10.58 7.81
N PRO A 210 -43.34 -10.48 6.51
CA PRO A 210 -44.52 -9.77 6.09
C PRO A 210 -45.75 -10.55 6.60
N SER A 211 -46.45 -9.99 7.58
CA SER A 211 -47.77 -10.48 7.99
C SER A 211 -48.75 -10.22 6.86
N THR A 212 -48.90 -11.22 5.98
CA THR A 212 -49.91 -11.25 4.92
C THR A 212 -51.30 -11.37 5.55
N LYS A 213 -51.90 -10.24 5.92
CA LYS A 213 -53.31 -10.17 6.29
C LYS A 213 -54.12 -10.15 4.99
N ILE A 214 -54.51 -11.33 4.52
CA ILE A 214 -55.42 -11.53 3.38
C ILE A 214 -56.77 -10.89 3.71
N PRO A 215 -57.24 -9.87 2.97
CA PRO A 215 -58.62 -9.40 3.07
C PRO A 215 -59.54 -10.40 2.37
N ALA A 216 -60.57 -10.83 3.09
CA ALA A 216 -61.62 -11.72 2.62
C ALA A 216 -62.35 -11.13 1.40
N ALA A 217 -62.63 -12.02 0.45
CA ALA A 217 -63.50 -11.78 -0.68
C ALA A 217 -64.87 -11.24 -0.23
N THR A 218 -65.31 -10.12 -0.81
CA THR A 218 -66.71 -9.71 -0.81
C THR A 218 -67.20 -9.78 -2.24
N THR A 219 -68.02 -10.79 -2.47
CA THR A 219 -68.94 -10.96 -3.60
C THR A 219 -69.83 -9.72 -3.77
N SER A 220 -70.03 -9.28 -5.00
CA SER A 220 -71.23 -8.54 -5.37
C SER A 220 -71.77 -9.01 -6.72
N PRO A 221 -73.10 -9.09 -6.87
CA PRO A 221 -73.77 -9.82 -7.92
C PRO A 221 -74.00 -8.97 -9.17
N ALA A 222 -74.27 -9.69 -10.25
CA ALA A 222 -74.83 -9.20 -11.50
C ALA A 222 -76.03 -8.25 -11.29
N ASP A 223 -76.11 -7.18 -12.08
CA ASP A 223 -77.42 -6.75 -12.58
C ASP A 223 -77.36 -6.07 -13.95
N LYS A 224 -78.49 -6.22 -14.62
CA LYS A 224 -78.81 -6.05 -16.05
C LYS A 224 -78.87 -4.58 -16.52
N GLN A 225 -78.49 -4.31 -17.77
CA GLN A 225 -79.40 -4.03 -18.91
C GLN A 225 -78.61 -3.58 -20.14
#